data_AF-A0A2E7UBS6-F1
#
_entry.id   AF-A0A2E7UBS6-F1
#
_cell.length_a   1.000
_cell.length_b   1.000
_cell.length_c   1.000
_cell.angle_alpha   90.00
_cell.angle_beta   90.00
_cell.angle_gamma   90.00
#
_symmetry.space_group_name_H-M   'P 1'
#
loop_
_entity.id
_entity.type
_entity.pdbx_description
1 polymer ?
#
loop_
_entity_poly.entity_id
_entity_poly.type
_entity_poly.pdbx_seq_one_letter_code
_entity_poly.pdbx_strand_id
1 'polypeptide(L)'
;MIARLTTAAAASALLFAAAPAIAQEVEHDAIEAKNLEKGKQSISAERAYIFVSGPARSNGLFYKTPTEEDLTVFQEEWEEEYADARKKYERKLEEYLEQQEKLRRGVSDPYMRKLDKPDEVTRETFSIGSVERRLTVGWGPMYVFDKGKDDSGEKTFSYLMEVDPGEYTYYGPIFMNPNGSAMGTCMCMGSVKFEAKAGVVTNLGDFTTLRWVDDEAGRLVDVNWDEIADKRPPVRPVDYSVPAALADYDVVRADLRAAGKVDNWYGIMISRLPPVDGVLAYERDRIVDLKEKSRMQAQAAARPSPVAVSTPSAAPAQAAAQEDGDTNASSEKATASEQEPAAN
;
A
#
# COMPACT_ATOMS: atom_id res chain seq x y z
N MET A 1 48.61 -26.90 52.17
CA MET A 1 47.80 -27.07 53.39
C MET A 1 46.75 -25.97 53.44
N ILE A 2 45.47 -26.36 53.56
CA ILE A 2 44.38 -25.64 54.27
C ILE A 2 43.94 -24.31 53.61
N ALA A 3 42.87 -24.30 52.78
CA ALA A 3 41.44 -24.10 53.16
C ALA A 3 41.12 -22.63 53.52
N ARG A 4 39.99 -21.98 53.18
CA ARG A 4 38.64 -22.34 52.69
C ARG A 4 37.88 -21.03 52.35
N LEU A 5 36.90 -21.15 51.44
CA LEU A 5 35.59 -20.46 51.31
C LEU A 5 35.38 -19.01 51.81
N THR A 6 34.72 -18.17 51.00
CA THR A 6 33.24 -17.98 51.01
C THR A 6 32.74 -17.13 49.84
N THR A 7 31.58 -17.55 49.33
CA THR A 7 30.71 -16.99 48.29
C THR A 7 30.07 -15.64 48.65
N ALA A 8 29.87 -14.78 47.66
CA ALA A 8 28.68 -13.92 47.54
C ALA A 8 28.39 -13.65 46.06
N ALA A 9 27.25 -14.17 45.59
CA ALA A 9 26.69 -13.92 44.28
C ALA A 9 25.95 -12.57 44.30
N ALA A 10 26.19 -11.72 43.30
CA ALA A 10 25.35 -10.59 42.97
C ALA A 10 24.96 -10.70 41.50
N ALA A 11 23.69 -11.02 41.26
CA ALA A 11 23.07 -11.00 39.96
C ALA A 11 22.95 -9.55 39.49
N SER A 12 23.78 -9.15 38.52
CA SER A 12 23.58 -7.91 37.79
C SER A 12 22.56 -8.17 36.69
N ALA A 13 21.33 -7.69 36.93
CA ALA A 13 20.29 -7.62 35.93
C ALA A 13 20.78 -6.81 34.72
N LEU A 14 20.74 -7.46 33.55
CA LEU A 14 20.87 -6.81 32.25
C LEU A 14 19.67 -5.87 32.08
N LEU A 15 19.88 -4.59 32.39
CA LEU A 15 19.06 -3.51 31.87
C LEU A 15 19.35 -3.43 30.37
N PHE A 16 18.50 -4.07 29.57
CA PHE A 16 18.31 -3.68 28.17
C PHE A 16 17.81 -2.24 28.19
N ALA A 17 18.75 -1.30 28.09
CA ALA A 17 18.43 0.06 27.71
C ALA A 17 17.88 -0.02 26.28
N ALA A 18 16.57 0.21 26.12
CA ALA A 18 15.99 0.56 24.84
C ALA A 18 16.77 1.77 24.32
N ALA A 19 17.53 1.57 23.25
CA ALA A 19 18.15 2.67 22.54
C ALA A 19 17.02 3.56 21.99
N PRO A 20 17.14 4.89 22.07
CA PRO A 20 16.19 5.76 21.40
C PRO A 20 16.22 5.41 19.91
N ALA A 21 15.05 5.15 19.33
CA ALA A 21 14.86 5.01 17.91
C ALA A 21 15.20 6.35 17.25
N ILE A 22 16.50 6.55 17.01
CA ILE A 22 16.96 7.48 15.99
C ILE A 22 16.33 6.94 14.71
N ALA A 23 15.47 7.76 14.08
CA ALA A 23 14.95 7.54 12.75
C ALA A 23 16.04 6.85 11.92
N GLN A 24 15.84 5.55 11.65
CA GLN A 24 16.73 4.83 10.76
C GLN A 24 16.52 5.48 9.41
N GLU A 25 17.43 6.39 9.06
CA GLU A 25 17.81 6.60 7.69
C GLU A 25 18.19 5.21 7.20
N VAL A 26 17.22 4.50 6.62
CA VAL A 26 17.48 3.23 5.95
C VAL A 26 18.35 3.63 4.77
N GLU A 27 19.66 3.67 5.02
CA GLU A 27 20.68 3.64 4.00
C GLU A 27 20.40 2.33 3.27
N HIS A 28 19.59 2.41 2.22
CA HIS A 28 19.30 1.29 1.33
C HIS A 28 20.65 0.94 0.70
N ASP A 29 21.38 0.03 1.35
CA ASP A 29 22.65 -0.51 0.87
C ASP A 29 22.37 -1.25 -0.44
N ALA A 30 22.32 -0.48 -1.53
CA ALA A 30 22.02 -1.01 -2.82
C ALA A 30 23.08 -2.04 -3.19
N ILE A 31 22.62 -3.26 -3.40
CA ILE A 31 23.51 -4.38 -3.70
C ILE A 31 23.97 -4.24 -5.14
N GLU A 32 25.26 -4.48 -5.38
CA GLU A 32 25.81 -4.61 -6.73
C GLU A 32 26.15 -6.08 -7.03
N ALA A 33 25.80 -6.59 -8.20
CA ALA A 33 26.05 -7.98 -8.60
C ALA A 33 27.52 -8.39 -8.42
N LYS A 34 28.44 -7.49 -8.81
CA LYS A 34 29.90 -7.69 -8.67
C LYS A 34 30.35 -7.94 -7.23
N ASN A 35 29.59 -7.48 -6.23
CA ASN A 35 29.92 -7.67 -4.82
C ASN A 35 29.43 -9.02 -4.32
N LEU A 36 28.29 -9.51 -4.81
CA LEU A 36 27.82 -10.88 -4.55
C LEU A 36 28.77 -11.90 -5.18
N GLU A 37 29.14 -11.71 -6.45
CA GLU A 37 30.05 -12.62 -7.17
C GLU A 37 31.44 -12.71 -6.53
N LYS A 38 31.92 -11.60 -5.95
CA LYS A 38 33.21 -11.55 -5.26
C LYS A 38 33.12 -11.99 -3.78
N GLY A 39 31.94 -12.39 -3.31
CA GLY A 39 31.70 -12.75 -1.91
C GLY A 39 31.92 -11.59 -0.91
N LYS A 40 31.84 -10.34 -1.38
CA LYS A 40 31.97 -9.14 -0.53
C LYS A 40 30.65 -8.77 0.15
N GLN A 41 29.54 -9.19 -0.44
CA GLN A 41 28.19 -9.10 0.09
C GLN A 41 27.51 -10.45 -0.11
N SER A 42 26.51 -10.75 0.70
CA SER A 42 25.66 -11.94 0.59
C SER A 42 24.23 -11.56 0.93
N ILE A 43 23.26 -12.22 0.31
CA ILE A 43 21.86 -12.14 0.70
C ILE A 43 21.70 -12.76 2.10
N SER A 44 21.23 -11.96 3.05
CA SER A 44 20.95 -12.37 4.43
C SER A 44 19.65 -13.16 4.50
N ALA A 45 19.61 -14.17 5.37
CA ALA A 45 18.39 -14.93 5.64
C ALA A 45 17.34 -14.13 6.45
N GLU A 46 17.74 -13.04 7.10
CA GLU A 46 16.88 -12.20 7.95
C GLU A 46 16.26 -11.01 7.19
N ARG A 47 16.80 -10.69 6.01
CA ARG A 47 16.40 -9.56 5.18
C ARG A 47 15.59 -10.06 3.99
N ALA A 48 14.68 -9.24 3.49
CA ALA A 48 13.98 -9.51 2.25
C ALA A 48 14.59 -8.68 1.11
N TYR A 49 14.33 -9.09 -0.13
CA TYR A 49 14.91 -8.43 -1.30
C TYR A 49 13.85 -8.19 -2.36
N ILE A 50 13.88 -7.01 -2.97
CA ILE A 50 12.99 -6.65 -4.09
C ILE A 50 13.84 -6.44 -5.32
N PHE A 51 13.56 -7.19 -6.39
CA PHE A 51 14.25 -7.10 -7.66
C PHE A 51 13.35 -6.45 -8.72
N VAL A 52 13.88 -5.43 -9.41
CA VAL A 52 13.22 -4.70 -10.50
C VAL A 52 14.21 -4.56 -11.66
N SER A 53 13.72 -4.66 -12.89
CA SER A 53 14.50 -4.46 -14.11
C SER A 53 13.79 -3.55 -15.11
N GLY A 54 14.49 -3.15 -16.17
CA GLY A 54 13.91 -2.40 -17.27
C GLY A 54 14.91 -2.03 -18.36
N PRO A 55 14.44 -1.50 -19.51
CA PRO A 55 15.28 -1.21 -20.67
C PRO A 55 16.16 0.05 -20.53
N ALA A 56 15.86 0.86 -19.52
CA ALA A 56 16.57 2.10 -19.21
C ALA A 56 16.76 2.20 -17.70
N ARG A 57 17.69 3.07 -17.28
CA ARG A 57 17.75 3.46 -15.88
C ARG A 57 16.41 4.06 -15.48
N SER A 58 15.86 3.55 -14.40
CA SER A 58 14.58 3.95 -13.87
C SER A 58 14.72 4.19 -12.38
N ASN A 59 13.66 4.73 -11.80
CA ASN A 59 13.53 4.90 -10.37
C ASN A 59 12.07 4.73 -10.00
N GLY A 60 11.85 4.53 -8.71
CA GLY A 60 10.51 4.52 -8.16
C GLY A 60 10.53 4.38 -6.65
N LEU A 61 9.33 4.27 -6.10
CA LEU A 61 9.11 4.19 -4.68
C LEU A 61 8.15 3.07 -4.35
N PHE A 62 8.51 2.26 -3.36
CA PHE A 62 7.60 1.38 -2.64
C PHE A 62 7.34 1.95 -1.25
N TYR A 63 6.27 1.51 -0.60
CA TYR A 63 6.12 1.66 0.85
C TYR A 63 5.74 0.33 1.48
N LYS A 64 6.27 0.08 2.67
CA LYS A 64 5.91 -1.06 3.50
C LYS A 64 4.57 -0.79 4.19
N THR A 65 3.69 -1.79 4.23
CA THR A 65 2.50 -1.74 5.09
C THR A 65 2.98 -1.74 6.55
N PRO A 66 2.58 -0.75 7.38
CA PRO A 66 3.02 -0.65 8.77
C PRO A 66 2.62 -1.87 9.59
N THR A 67 3.54 -2.34 10.42
CA THR A 67 3.29 -3.33 11.46
C THR A 67 2.71 -2.68 12.72
N GLU A 68 2.24 -3.48 13.67
CA GLU A 68 1.79 -2.96 14.98
C GLU A 68 2.92 -2.25 15.74
N GLU A 69 4.17 -2.69 15.57
CA GLU A 69 5.34 -2.04 16.15
C GLU A 69 5.57 -0.66 15.50
N ASP A 70 5.53 -0.58 14.17
CA ASP A 70 5.66 0.68 13.44
C ASP A 70 4.59 1.69 13.89
N LEU A 71 3.35 1.23 14.05
CA LEU A 71 2.23 2.06 14.50
C LEU A 71 2.39 2.51 15.96
N THR A 72 2.96 1.67 16.82
CA THR A 72 3.23 2.02 18.23
C THR A 72 4.28 3.11 18.31
N VAL A 73 5.41 2.93 17.62
CA VAL A 73 6.48 3.94 17.54
C VAL A 73 5.93 5.26 16.96
N PHE A 74 5.17 5.18 15.87
CA PHE A 74 4.55 6.36 15.27
C PHE A 74 3.62 7.10 16.25
N GLN A 75 2.83 6.36 17.04
CA GLN A 75 1.92 6.94 18.02
C GLN A 75 2.66 7.61 19.18
N GLU A 76 3.77 7.04 19.64
CA GLU A 76 4.63 7.64 20.67
C GLU A 76 5.22 8.97 20.18
N GLU A 77 5.78 8.99 18.97
CA GLU A 77 6.27 10.22 18.32
C GLU A 77 5.15 11.25 18.14
N TRP A 78 3.94 10.81 17.77
CA TRP A 78 2.79 11.68 17.61
C TRP A 78 2.41 12.36 18.93
N GLU A 79 2.39 11.64 20.05
CA GLU A 79 2.05 12.22 21.35
C GLU A 79 3.11 13.22 21.82
N GLU A 80 4.40 12.94 21.59
CA GLU A 80 5.50 13.86 21.90
C GLU A 80 5.37 15.16 21.09
N GLU A 81 5.24 15.05 19.78
CA GLU A 81 5.13 16.19 18.87
C GLU A 81 3.83 16.98 19.11
N TYR A 82 2.73 16.30 19.46
CA TYR A 82 1.48 16.95 19.84
C TYR A 82 1.63 17.78 21.10
N ALA A 83 2.25 17.22 22.14
CA ALA A 83 2.49 17.94 23.40
C ALA A 83 3.36 19.19 23.17
N ASP A 84 4.37 19.10 22.31
CA ASP A 84 5.22 20.22 21.97
C ASP A 84 4.54 21.26 21.07
N ALA A 85 3.71 20.82 20.12
CA ALA A 85 2.88 21.70 19.32
C ALA A 85 1.86 22.47 20.19
N ARG A 86 1.27 21.81 21.19
CA ARG A 86 0.37 22.44 22.18
C ARG A 86 1.07 23.51 23.00
N LYS A 87 2.26 23.23 23.55
CA LYS A 87 3.06 24.24 24.28
C LYS A 87 3.41 25.44 23.38
N LYS A 88 3.81 25.18 22.13
CA LYS A 88 4.10 26.24 21.14
C LYS A 88 2.85 27.07 20.82
N TYR A 89 1.68 26.44 20.70
CA TYR A 89 0.41 27.11 20.50
C TYR A 89 0.05 28.03 21.66
N GLU A 90 0.14 27.55 22.90
CA GLU A 90 -0.19 28.33 24.10
C GLU A 90 0.67 29.59 24.21
N ARG A 91 1.98 29.48 23.97
CA ARG A 91 2.88 30.64 23.93
C ARG A 91 2.50 31.64 22.82
N LYS A 92 2.22 31.16 21.61
CA LYS A 92 1.79 32.03 20.50
C LYS A 92 0.44 32.71 20.79
N LEU A 93 -0.46 32.02 21.48
CA LEU A 93 -1.76 32.56 21.87
C LEU A 93 -1.60 33.66 22.91
N GLU A 94 -0.74 33.46 23.92
CA GLU A 94 -0.40 34.49 24.90
C GLU A 94 0.20 35.73 24.23
N GLU A 95 1.21 35.56 23.37
CA GLU A 95 1.81 36.65 22.58
C GLU A 95 0.78 37.41 21.74
N TYR A 96 -0.14 36.69 21.09
CA TYR A 96 -1.24 37.28 20.33
C TYR A 96 -2.18 38.09 21.22
N LEU A 97 -2.62 37.54 22.35
CA LEU A 97 -3.53 38.20 23.29
C LEU A 97 -2.90 39.45 23.94
N GLU A 98 -1.62 39.38 24.31
CA GLU A 98 -0.88 40.56 24.79
C GLU A 98 -0.83 41.67 23.74
N GLN A 99 -0.60 41.31 22.47
CA GLN A 99 -0.58 42.29 21.39
C GLN A 99 -1.98 42.92 21.19
N GLN A 100 -3.05 42.12 21.22
CA GLN A 100 -4.42 42.64 21.13
C GLN A 100 -4.72 43.62 22.27
N GLU A 101 -4.26 43.34 23.48
CA GLU A 101 -4.44 44.25 24.62
C GLU A 101 -3.62 45.55 24.46
N LYS A 102 -2.38 45.49 23.97
CA LYS A 102 -1.56 46.68 23.68
C LYS A 102 -2.21 47.56 22.60
N LEU A 103 -2.73 46.93 21.54
CA LEU A 103 -3.49 47.61 20.48
C LEU A 103 -4.76 48.27 21.05
N ARG A 104 -5.51 47.57 21.91
CA ARG A 104 -6.71 48.11 22.57
C ARG A 104 -6.41 49.31 23.46
N ARG A 105 -5.26 49.33 24.13
CA ARG A 105 -4.81 50.43 25.00
C ARG A 105 -4.17 51.60 24.23
N GLY A 106 -3.99 51.48 22.92
CA GLY A 106 -3.33 52.51 22.10
C GLY A 106 -1.84 52.70 22.40
N VAL A 107 -1.18 51.69 22.98
CA VAL A 107 0.25 51.72 23.37
C VAL A 107 1.12 51.00 22.33
N SER A 108 0.56 50.70 21.16
CA SER A 108 1.25 49.99 20.08
C SER A 108 1.93 50.95 19.10
N ASP A 109 3.13 50.60 18.65
CA ASP A 109 3.81 51.27 17.54
C ASP A 109 2.96 51.18 16.26
N PRO A 110 2.72 52.29 15.53
CA PRO A 110 1.98 52.29 14.26
C PRO A 110 2.60 51.41 13.16
N TYR A 111 3.88 51.04 13.28
CA TYR A 111 4.56 50.12 12.37
C TYR A 111 4.64 48.68 12.91
N MET A 112 4.01 48.38 14.05
CA MET A 112 3.99 47.03 14.61
C MET A 112 3.23 46.07 13.68
N ARG A 113 3.88 44.98 13.28
CA ARG A 113 3.24 43.88 12.54
C ARG A 113 2.17 43.23 13.42
N LYS A 114 0.92 43.21 12.94
CA LYS A 114 -0.17 42.47 13.58
C LYS A 114 0.10 40.97 13.51
N LEU A 115 0.02 40.30 14.65
CA LEU A 115 0.03 38.85 14.74
C LEU A 115 -1.36 38.33 14.36
N ASP A 116 -1.38 37.30 13.54
CA ASP A 116 -2.59 36.53 13.29
C ASP A 116 -2.90 35.65 14.49
N LYS A 117 -4.19 35.39 14.73
CA LYS A 117 -4.59 34.45 15.78
C LYS A 117 -4.03 33.07 15.40
N PRO A 118 -3.27 32.40 16.27
CA PRO A 118 -2.77 31.06 15.96
C PRO A 118 -3.93 30.07 15.84
N ASP A 119 -3.84 29.17 14.88
CA ASP A 119 -4.78 28.07 14.71
C ASP A 119 -4.70 27.11 15.91
N GLU A 120 -5.85 26.63 16.36
CA GLU A 120 -5.91 25.72 17.49
C GLU A 120 -5.32 24.36 17.12
N VAL A 121 -4.34 23.94 17.92
CA VAL A 121 -3.77 22.60 17.83
C VAL A 121 -4.68 21.66 18.62
N THR A 122 -5.45 20.85 17.90
CA THR A 122 -6.33 19.81 18.47
C THR A 122 -5.83 18.44 18.04
N ARG A 123 -6.29 17.38 18.70
CA ARG A 123 -5.89 16.02 18.32
C ARG A 123 -6.39 15.65 16.92
N GLU A 124 -7.50 16.26 16.50
CA GLU A 124 -8.15 16.03 15.21
C GLU A 124 -7.46 16.78 14.07
N THR A 125 -6.85 17.94 14.35
CA THR A 125 -6.19 18.79 13.34
C THR A 125 -4.67 18.60 13.29
N PHE A 126 -4.08 18.04 14.34
CA PHE A 126 -2.64 17.82 14.41
C PHE A 126 -2.23 16.58 13.63
N SER A 127 -1.22 16.73 12.78
CA SER A 127 -0.62 15.63 12.02
C SER A 127 0.89 15.81 11.93
N ILE A 128 1.60 14.70 12.03
CA ILE A 128 3.05 14.61 11.77
C ILE A 128 3.35 13.91 10.43
N GLY A 129 2.34 13.85 9.54
CA GLY A 129 2.39 13.10 8.28
C GLY A 129 1.83 11.68 8.43
N SER A 130 2.00 10.84 7.40
CA SER A 130 1.59 9.44 7.45
C SER A 130 2.75 8.53 7.91
N VAL A 131 2.40 7.42 8.55
CA VAL A 131 3.36 6.40 8.96
C VAL A 131 4.00 5.74 7.74
N GLU A 132 3.24 5.48 6.68
CA GLU A 132 3.72 4.82 5.47
C GLU A 132 4.78 5.65 4.74
N ARG A 133 4.70 6.99 4.81
CA ARG A 133 5.73 7.88 4.23
C ARG A 133 7.10 7.66 4.88
N ARG A 134 7.14 7.23 6.15
CA ARG A 134 8.39 6.90 6.87
C ARG A 134 8.93 5.53 6.49
N LEU A 135 8.08 4.66 5.94
CA LEU A 135 8.40 3.29 5.57
C LEU A 135 8.59 3.13 4.05
N THR A 136 9.15 4.14 3.39
CA THR A 136 9.34 4.15 1.95
C THR A 136 10.70 3.58 1.54
N VAL A 137 10.70 2.85 0.43
CA VAL A 137 11.89 2.23 -0.16
C VAL A 137 12.01 2.72 -1.60
N GLY A 138 13.04 3.52 -1.86
CA GLY A 138 13.36 3.99 -3.19
C GLY A 138 14.29 3.05 -3.93
N TRP A 139 14.21 3.03 -5.25
CA TRP A 139 15.27 2.45 -6.09
C TRP A 139 15.66 3.41 -7.20
N GLY A 140 16.91 3.29 -7.65
CA GLY A 140 17.41 3.98 -8.83
C GLY A 140 17.40 5.51 -8.75
N PRO A 141 17.84 6.20 -9.82
CA PRO A 141 18.52 5.64 -10.99
C PRO A 141 20.01 5.32 -10.69
N MET A 142 20.47 5.64 -9.49
CA MET A 142 21.79 5.29 -8.96
C MET A 142 21.82 3.84 -8.47
N TYR A 143 23.02 3.33 -8.21
CA TYR A 143 23.24 1.99 -7.65
C TYR A 143 22.55 0.85 -8.42
N VAL A 144 22.82 0.78 -9.72
CA VAL A 144 22.37 -0.32 -10.59
C VAL A 144 23.02 -1.62 -10.13
N PHE A 145 22.21 -2.65 -9.86
CA PHE A 145 22.65 -3.98 -9.45
C PHE A 145 23.46 -4.66 -10.56
N ASP A 146 22.86 -4.76 -11.75
CA ASP A 146 23.50 -5.33 -12.94
C ASP A 146 23.05 -4.62 -14.23
N LYS A 147 23.92 -4.67 -15.25
CA LYS A 147 23.64 -4.19 -16.60
C LYS A 147 23.80 -5.34 -17.58
N GLY A 148 22.70 -5.75 -18.19
CA GLY A 148 22.66 -6.89 -19.08
C GLY A 148 22.08 -6.56 -20.45
N LYS A 149 21.66 -7.62 -21.13
CA LYS A 149 20.76 -7.56 -22.27
C LYS A 149 19.63 -8.55 -22.05
N ASP A 150 18.42 -8.21 -22.50
CA ASP A 150 17.32 -9.17 -22.58
C ASP A 150 17.51 -10.14 -23.76
N ASP A 151 16.61 -11.11 -23.88
CA ASP A 151 16.61 -12.09 -24.98
C ASP A 151 16.50 -11.44 -26.37
N SER A 152 16.00 -10.21 -26.45
CA SER A 152 15.92 -9.42 -27.69
C SER A 152 17.20 -8.61 -27.99
N GLY A 153 18.18 -8.64 -27.09
CA GLY A 153 19.43 -7.90 -27.19
C GLY A 153 19.33 -6.44 -26.75
N GLU A 154 18.19 -6.01 -26.23
CA GLU A 154 17.97 -4.67 -25.66
C GLU A 154 18.72 -4.55 -24.33
N LYS A 155 19.31 -3.38 -24.04
CA LYS A 155 20.02 -3.17 -22.77
C LYS A 155 19.04 -3.29 -21.61
N THR A 156 19.44 -3.99 -20.56
CA THR A 156 18.68 -4.07 -19.31
C THR A 156 19.46 -3.46 -18.16
N PHE A 157 18.75 -2.76 -17.28
CA PHE A 157 19.25 -2.26 -16.01
C PHE A 157 18.42 -2.91 -14.91
N SER A 158 19.08 -3.49 -13.93
CA SER A 158 18.41 -4.10 -12.78
C SER A 158 18.80 -3.43 -11.47
N TYR A 159 17.91 -3.53 -10.49
CA TYR A 159 18.05 -2.98 -9.16
C TYR A 159 17.64 -4.07 -8.16
N LEU A 160 18.39 -4.17 -7.07
CA LEU A 160 18.13 -5.09 -5.97
C LEU A 160 18.17 -4.29 -4.67
N MET A 161 17.02 -4.16 -4.04
CA MET A 161 16.86 -3.43 -2.79
C MET A 161 16.81 -4.43 -1.64
N GLU A 162 17.67 -4.25 -0.66
CA GLU A 162 17.55 -4.94 0.63
C GLU A 162 16.53 -4.20 1.50
N VAL A 163 15.55 -4.94 2.02
CA VAL A 163 14.44 -4.38 2.78
C VAL A 163 14.09 -5.27 3.97
N ASP A 164 13.30 -4.74 4.91
CA ASP A 164 12.69 -5.59 5.92
C ASP A 164 11.71 -6.58 5.29
N PRO A 165 11.52 -7.77 5.86
CA PRO A 165 10.38 -8.60 5.50
C PRO A 165 9.05 -7.89 5.75
N GLY A 166 8.08 -8.04 4.84
CA GLY A 166 6.77 -7.41 4.97
C GLY A 166 5.97 -7.32 3.67
N GLU A 167 4.80 -6.70 3.74
CA GLU A 167 3.99 -6.37 2.56
C GLU A 167 4.42 -5.00 2.03
N TYR A 168 4.68 -4.91 0.73
CA TYR A 168 5.10 -3.71 0.03
C TYR A 168 4.11 -3.34 -1.07
N THR A 169 3.84 -2.05 -1.21
CA THR A 169 2.98 -1.51 -2.28
C THR A 169 3.82 -0.64 -3.22
N TYR A 170 3.62 -0.80 -4.52
CA TYR A 170 4.23 0.09 -5.51
C TYR A 170 3.56 1.46 -5.46
N TYR A 171 4.30 2.49 -5.04
CA TYR A 171 3.77 3.85 -4.93
C TYR A 171 3.82 4.60 -6.25
N GLY A 172 4.82 4.35 -7.09
CA GLY A 172 4.91 4.93 -8.44
C GLY A 172 6.35 5.22 -8.89
N PRO A 173 6.53 5.67 -10.15
CA PRO A 173 7.82 6.05 -10.71
C PRO A 173 8.24 7.43 -10.19
N ILE A 174 8.60 7.48 -8.91
CA ILE A 174 8.88 8.71 -8.17
C ILE A 174 10.37 8.84 -7.91
N PHE A 175 10.90 10.02 -8.20
CA PHE A 175 12.27 10.41 -7.91
C PHE A 175 12.29 11.28 -6.66
N MET A 176 13.09 10.88 -5.67
CA MET A 176 13.30 11.62 -4.44
C MET A 176 14.59 12.46 -4.56
N ASN A 177 14.47 13.78 -4.43
CA ASN A 177 15.61 14.68 -4.36
C ASN A 177 16.24 14.64 -2.95
N PRO A 178 17.55 14.92 -2.81
CA PRO A 178 18.23 15.00 -1.52
C PRO A 178 17.63 16.03 -0.54
N ASN A 179 16.92 17.04 -1.05
CA ASN A 179 16.23 18.05 -0.22
C ASN A 179 14.84 17.61 0.26
N GLY A 180 14.45 16.35 0.03
CA GLY A 180 13.16 15.79 0.42
C GLY A 180 11.99 16.12 -0.52
N SER A 181 12.22 16.87 -1.59
CA SER A 181 11.20 17.06 -2.63
C SER A 181 11.07 15.82 -3.53
N ALA A 182 9.85 15.52 -3.96
CA ALA A 182 9.57 14.39 -4.84
C ALA A 182 9.08 14.87 -6.21
N MET A 183 9.43 14.14 -7.27
CA MET A 183 8.92 14.36 -8.62
C MET A 183 8.45 13.04 -9.22
N GLY A 184 7.37 13.06 -9.99
CA GLY A 184 6.82 11.90 -10.68
C GLY A 184 5.32 11.79 -10.47
N THR A 185 4.83 10.56 -10.54
CA THR A 185 3.40 10.25 -10.45
C THR A 185 3.20 9.20 -9.37
N CYS A 186 2.28 9.45 -8.43
CA CYS A 186 1.83 8.43 -7.51
C CYS A 186 0.70 7.60 -8.11
N MET A 187 0.72 6.30 -7.88
CA MET A 187 -0.38 5.36 -8.17
C MET A 187 -1.42 5.39 -7.04
N CYS A 188 -1.74 6.59 -6.57
CA CYS A 188 -2.58 6.84 -5.41
C CYS A 188 -4.02 6.31 -5.56
N MET A 189 -4.51 6.22 -6.80
CA MET A 189 -5.90 5.82 -7.09
C MET A 189 -6.08 4.32 -7.36
N GLY A 190 -5.00 3.54 -7.25
CA GLY A 190 -5.00 2.09 -7.38
C GLY A 190 -3.64 1.57 -7.81
N SER A 191 -3.13 0.57 -7.10
CA SER A 191 -1.82 -0.02 -7.36
C SER A 191 -1.83 -1.51 -7.04
N VAL A 192 -0.64 -2.12 -7.01
CA VAL A 192 -0.43 -3.49 -6.57
C VAL A 192 0.47 -3.55 -5.35
N LYS A 193 0.22 -4.57 -4.52
CA LYS A 193 1.01 -4.94 -3.36
C LYS A 193 1.48 -6.38 -3.45
N PHE A 194 2.55 -6.71 -2.75
CA PHE A 194 3.16 -8.04 -2.71
C PHE A 194 3.89 -8.24 -1.39
N GLU A 195 4.12 -9.49 -1.02
CA GLU A 195 4.90 -9.86 0.16
C GLU A 195 6.37 -10.06 -0.22
N ALA A 196 7.28 -9.41 0.50
CA ALA A 196 8.71 -9.66 0.46
C ALA A 196 9.12 -10.47 1.70
N LYS A 197 9.65 -11.68 1.48
CA LYS A 197 9.97 -12.64 2.55
C LYS A 197 11.45 -12.64 2.90
N ALA A 198 11.75 -12.92 4.17
CA ALA A 198 13.12 -13.06 4.65
C ALA A 198 13.88 -14.15 3.87
N GLY A 199 15.11 -13.85 3.45
CA GLY A 199 15.97 -14.73 2.67
C GLY A 199 15.59 -14.90 1.19
N VAL A 200 14.54 -14.20 0.72
CA VAL A 200 13.97 -14.41 -0.62
C VAL A 200 14.10 -13.14 -1.47
N VAL A 201 14.49 -13.32 -2.73
CA VAL A 201 14.43 -12.28 -3.76
C VAL A 201 13.06 -12.30 -4.42
N THR A 202 12.27 -11.26 -4.14
CA THR A 202 10.96 -11.05 -4.73
C THR A 202 11.10 -10.30 -6.05
N ASN A 203 10.87 -11.03 -7.14
CA ASN A 203 11.11 -10.59 -8.51
C ASN A 203 9.85 -9.96 -9.12
N LEU A 204 9.90 -8.64 -9.32
CA LEU A 204 8.91 -7.87 -10.08
C LEU A 204 9.24 -7.80 -11.57
N GLY A 205 10.45 -8.17 -11.98
CA GLY A 205 10.90 -8.08 -13.36
C GLY A 205 10.82 -6.67 -13.90
N ASP A 206 10.40 -6.52 -15.16
CA ASP A 206 10.17 -5.22 -15.78
C ASP A 206 8.74 -4.67 -15.60
N PHE A 207 7.96 -5.22 -14.66
CA PHE A 207 6.56 -4.85 -14.44
C PHE A 207 6.35 -3.34 -14.27
N THR A 208 7.23 -2.66 -13.54
CA THR A 208 7.10 -1.22 -13.25
C THR A 208 7.33 -0.33 -14.46
N THR A 209 7.81 -0.88 -15.59
CA THR A 209 8.01 -0.16 -16.85
C THR A 209 6.71 0.02 -17.65
N LEU A 210 5.64 -0.71 -17.28
CA LEU A 210 4.35 -0.72 -17.97
C LEU A 210 4.41 -1.17 -19.44
N ARG A 211 5.47 -1.86 -19.88
CA ARG A 211 5.58 -2.41 -21.25
C ARG A 211 4.57 -3.51 -21.54
N TRP A 212 3.97 -4.10 -20.51
CA TRP A 212 2.90 -5.08 -20.61
C TRP A 212 1.53 -4.47 -20.88
N VAL A 213 1.40 -3.15 -20.81
CA VAL A 213 0.13 -2.44 -20.93
C VAL A 213 -0.17 -2.15 -22.39
N ASP A 214 -1.27 -2.73 -22.87
CA ASP A 214 -1.84 -2.43 -24.19
C ASP A 214 -2.52 -1.06 -24.26
N ASP A 215 -2.93 -0.67 -25.46
CA ASP A 215 -3.51 0.65 -25.68
C ASP A 215 -4.90 0.83 -25.08
N GLU A 216 -5.65 -0.26 -24.88
CA GLU A 216 -6.96 -0.17 -24.23
C GLU A 216 -6.79 0.13 -22.74
N ALA A 217 -5.96 -0.68 -22.06
CA ALA A 217 -5.66 -0.52 -20.64
C ALA A 217 -4.97 0.82 -20.34
N GLY A 218 -4.12 1.29 -21.25
CA GLY A 218 -3.43 2.56 -21.11
C GLY A 218 -4.31 3.80 -21.15
N ARG A 219 -5.25 3.85 -22.10
CA ARG A 219 -6.23 4.95 -22.21
C ARG A 219 -7.12 5.09 -20.98
N LEU A 220 -7.25 4.03 -20.16
CA LEU A 220 -8.00 4.09 -18.91
C LEU A 220 -7.27 4.87 -17.81
N VAL A 221 -5.96 5.07 -17.91
CA VAL A 221 -5.15 5.67 -16.84
C VAL A 221 -4.35 6.89 -17.24
N ASP A 222 -4.20 7.14 -18.54
CA ASP A 222 -3.51 8.32 -19.07
C ASP A 222 -4.36 8.99 -20.13
N VAL A 223 -4.74 10.24 -19.87
CA VAL A 223 -5.55 11.06 -20.78
C VAL A 223 -4.77 11.46 -22.05
N ASN A 224 -3.44 11.41 -22.01
CA ASN A 224 -2.58 11.73 -23.13
C ASN A 224 -2.06 10.47 -23.83
N TRP A 225 -2.65 9.29 -23.56
CA TRP A 225 -2.15 8.02 -24.08
C TRP A 225 -1.97 8.02 -25.60
N ASP A 226 -2.96 8.53 -26.33
CA ASP A 226 -2.91 8.55 -27.80
C ASP A 226 -1.79 9.46 -28.35
N GLU A 227 -1.36 10.48 -27.60
CA GLU A 227 -0.23 11.34 -28.01
C GLU A 227 1.13 10.66 -27.87
N ILE A 228 1.21 9.62 -27.03
CA ILE A 228 2.43 8.87 -26.76
C ILE A 228 2.42 7.45 -27.33
N ALA A 229 1.26 6.89 -27.69
CA ALA A 229 1.09 5.51 -28.13
C ALA A 229 2.07 5.10 -29.23
N ASP A 230 2.18 5.90 -30.31
CA ASP A 230 3.08 5.64 -31.43
C ASP A 230 4.58 5.69 -31.06
N LYS A 231 4.92 6.31 -29.92
CA LYS A 231 6.29 6.43 -29.40
C LYS A 231 6.61 5.35 -28.36
N ARG A 232 5.63 4.57 -27.91
CA ARG A 232 5.84 3.54 -26.89
C ARG A 232 6.54 2.32 -27.50
N PRO A 233 7.39 1.63 -26.72
CA PRO A 233 7.85 0.30 -27.10
C PRO A 233 6.67 -0.65 -27.35
N PRO A 234 6.82 -1.66 -28.22
CA PRO A 234 5.80 -2.67 -28.41
C PRO A 234 5.41 -3.35 -27.11
N VAL A 235 4.13 -3.70 -26.98
CA VAL A 235 3.60 -4.46 -25.85
C VAL A 235 4.30 -5.81 -25.75
N ARG A 236 4.77 -6.18 -24.56
CA ARG A 236 5.40 -7.48 -24.28
C ARG A 236 4.97 -7.99 -22.91
N PRO A 237 4.84 -9.32 -22.72
CA PRO A 237 4.68 -9.87 -21.38
C PRO A 237 5.82 -9.41 -20.45
N VAL A 238 5.53 -9.32 -19.16
CA VAL A 238 6.54 -8.98 -18.15
C VAL A 238 7.69 -9.97 -18.20
N ASP A 239 8.91 -9.46 -18.32
CA ASP A 239 10.12 -10.26 -18.26
C ASP A 239 10.57 -10.41 -16.80
N TYR A 240 10.66 -11.67 -16.35
CA TYR A 240 11.11 -12.05 -15.01
C TYR A 240 12.52 -12.67 -15.02
N SER A 241 13.27 -12.52 -16.12
CA SER A 241 14.66 -12.95 -16.17
C SER A 241 15.50 -12.26 -15.07
N VAL A 242 16.47 -12.99 -14.52
CA VAL A 242 17.40 -12.47 -13.51
C VAL A 242 18.85 -12.66 -13.95
N PRO A 243 19.77 -11.75 -13.55
CA PRO A 243 21.19 -11.90 -13.80
C PRO A 243 21.76 -13.18 -13.18
N ALA A 244 22.85 -13.71 -13.76
CA ALA A 244 23.53 -14.91 -13.29
C ALA A 244 23.98 -14.82 -11.81
N ALA A 245 24.28 -13.62 -11.33
CA ALA A 245 24.63 -13.36 -9.94
C ALA A 245 23.52 -13.76 -8.93
N LEU A 246 22.28 -13.95 -9.39
CA LEU A 246 21.14 -14.39 -8.57
C LEU A 246 20.77 -15.87 -8.76
N ALA A 247 21.51 -16.62 -9.60
CA ALA A 247 21.15 -17.98 -9.96
C ALA A 247 21.13 -18.98 -8.79
N ASP A 248 21.96 -18.74 -7.77
CA ASP A 248 22.10 -19.61 -6.60
C ASP A 248 21.20 -19.20 -5.41
N TYR A 249 20.37 -18.17 -5.59
CA TYR A 249 19.50 -17.64 -4.54
C TYR A 249 18.03 -18.02 -4.77
N ASP A 250 17.24 -18.01 -3.69
CA ASP A 250 15.80 -18.20 -3.81
C ASP A 250 15.16 -16.95 -4.42
N VAL A 251 14.82 -17.05 -5.71
CA VAL A 251 14.18 -15.99 -6.47
C VAL A 251 12.75 -16.43 -6.80
N VAL A 252 11.77 -15.70 -6.28
CA VAL A 252 10.35 -15.97 -6.52
C VAL A 252 9.70 -14.80 -7.25
N ARG A 253 8.85 -15.09 -8.22
CA ARG A 253 7.98 -14.07 -8.83
C ARG A 253 7.06 -13.48 -7.76
N ALA A 254 6.91 -12.16 -7.75
CA ALA A 254 6.00 -11.49 -6.84
C ALA A 254 4.54 -12.00 -6.97
N ASP A 255 3.94 -12.42 -5.85
CA ASP A 255 2.49 -12.66 -5.76
C ASP A 255 1.78 -11.31 -5.63
N LEU A 256 1.42 -10.74 -6.78
CA LEU A 256 0.74 -9.45 -6.82
C LEU A 256 -0.73 -9.56 -6.37
N ARG A 257 -1.16 -8.57 -5.60
CA ARG A 257 -2.53 -8.31 -5.15
C ARG A 257 -2.89 -6.86 -5.42
N ALA A 258 -4.19 -6.56 -5.53
CA ALA A 258 -4.60 -5.17 -5.63
C ALA A 258 -4.34 -4.43 -4.31
N ALA A 259 -3.73 -3.26 -4.40
CA ALA A 259 -3.60 -2.33 -3.29
C ALA A 259 -4.73 -1.30 -3.35
N GLY A 260 -5.19 -0.85 -2.19
CA GLY A 260 -6.22 0.18 -2.07
C GLY A 260 -5.75 1.56 -2.53
N LYS A 261 -6.61 2.56 -2.32
CA LYS A 261 -6.23 3.96 -2.51
C LYS A 261 -5.30 4.39 -1.38
N VAL A 262 -4.42 5.33 -1.68
CA VAL A 262 -3.46 5.89 -0.72
C VAL A 262 -3.37 7.40 -0.89
N ASP A 263 -3.06 8.10 0.19
CA ASP A 263 -2.91 9.55 0.17
C ASP A 263 -1.71 9.98 -0.67
N ASN A 264 -1.82 11.17 -1.27
CA ASN A 264 -0.73 11.79 -2.00
C ASN A 264 0.26 12.46 -1.04
N TRP A 265 1.13 11.68 -0.42
CA TRP A 265 2.04 12.15 0.64
C TRP A 265 3.04 13.22 0.22
N TYR A 266 3.28 13.37 -1.09
CA TYR A 266 4.26 14.29 -1.63
C TYR A 266 3.65 15.41 -2.48
N GLY A 267 2.32 15.47 -2.61
CA GLY A 267 1.65 16.51 -3.41
C GLY A 267 2.01 16.49 -4.89
N ILE A 268 2.32 15.32 -5.45
CA ILE A 268 2.74 15.12 -6.84
C ILE A 268 1.57 14.72 -7.75
N MET A 269 1.84 14.42 -9.03
CA MET A 269 0.79 13.98 -9.96
C MET A 269 0.11 12.70 -9.47
N ILE A 270 -1.21 12.65 -9.56
CA ILE A 270 -2.03 11.50 -9.15
C ILE A 270 -2.40 10.67 -10.36
N SER A 271 -2.20 9.35 -10.28
CA SER A 271 -2.68 8.38 -11.25
C SER A 271 -3.05 7.05 -10.57
N ARG A 272 -3.29 6.02 -11.37
CA ARG A 272 -3.54 4.63 -10.99
C ARG A 272 -2.78 3.71 -11.95
N LEU A 273 -2.44 2.52 -11.48
CA LEU A 273 -1.88 1.49 -12.33
C LEU A 273 -2.96 1.00 -13.33
N PRO A 274 -2.63 0.74 -14.62
CA PRO A 274 -3.52 0.02 -15.52
C PRO A 274 -4.05 -1.28 -14.91
N PRO A 275 -5.24 -1.77 -15.33
CA PRO A 275 -5.72 -3.08 -14.93
C PRO A 275 -4.64 -4.15 -15.14
N VAL A 276 -4.46 -5.03 -14.16
CA VAL A 276 -3.50 -6.13 -14.21
C VAL A 276 -4.29 -7.43 -14.27
N ASP A 277 -4.10 -8.19 -15.34
CA ASP A 277 -4.83 -9.43 -15.57
C ASP A 277 -4.82 -10.36 -14.35
N GLY A 278 -6.02 -10.74 -13.90
CA GLY A 278 -6.21 -11.63 -12.75
C GLY A 278 -5.85 -11.05 -11.38
N VAL A 279 -5.38 -9.79 -11.31
CA VAL A 279 -4.93 -9.15 -10.06
C VAL A 279 -5.73 -7.90 -9.74
N LEU A 280 -5.77 -6.92 -10.65
CA LEU A 280 -6.29 -5.58 -10.41
C LEU A 280 -7.28 -5.22 -11.51
N ALA A 281 -8.50 -4.88 -11.12
CA ALA A 281 -9.48 -4.27 -12.00
C ALA A 281 -10.13 -3.06 -11.32
N TYR A 282 -10.93 -2.33 -12.10
CA TYR A 282 -11.65 -1.17 -11.61
C TYR A 282 -13.13 -1.25 -11.97
N GLU A 283 -13.97 -0.94 -11.00
CA GLU A 283 -15.40 -0.67 -11.20
C GLU A 283 -15.63 0.82 -10.91
N ARG A 284 -15.55 1.65 -11.96
CA ARG A 284 -15.45 3.11 -11.84
C ARG A 284 -14.23 3.51 -10.99
N ASP A 285 -14.47 4.07 -9.81
CA ASP A 285 -13.44 4.48 -8.86
C ASP A 285 -13.21 3.46 -7.73
N ARG A 286 -13.79 2.27 -7.84
CA ARG A 286 -13.57 1.17 -6.89
C ARG A 286 -12.51 0.23 -7.44
N ILE A 287 -11.53 -0.06 -6.60
CA ILE A 287 -10.50 -1.04 -6.86
C ILE A 287 -11.07 -2.42 -6.58
N VAL A 288 -10.85 -3.36 -7.51
CA VAL A 288 -11.28 -4.75 -7.40
C VAL A 288 -10.05 -5.65 -7.38
N ASP A 289 -9.85 -6.36 -6.26
CA ASP A 289 -8.87 -7.45 -6.19
C ASP A 289 -9.47 -8.70 -6.85
N LEU A 290 -9.08 -8.93 -8.11
CA LEU A 290 -9.56 -10.07 -8.90
C LEU A 290 -9.09 -11.40 -8.32
N LYS A 291 -7.91 -11.40 -7.70
CA LYS A 291 -7.30 -12.62 -7.16
C LYS A 291 -8.00 -13.04 -5.87
N GLU A 292 -8.35 -12.08 -5.03
CA GLU A 292 -9.17 -12.30 -3.84
C GLU A 292 -10.60 -12.71 -4.21
N LYS A 293 -11.22 -12.01 -5.16
CA LYS A 293 -12.55 -12.35 -5.67
C LYS A 293 -12.61 -13.80 -6.15
N SER A 294 -11.60 -14.22 -6.93
CA SER A 294 -11.48 -15.61 -7.41
C SER A 294 -11.31 -16.61 -6.27
N ARG A 295 -10.50 -16.27 -5.25
CA ARG A 295 -10.30 -17.12 -4.06
C ARG A 295 -11.62 -17.30 -3.28
N MET A 296 -12.35 -16.23 -3.04
CA MET A 296 -13.63 -16.27 -2.32
C MET A 296 -14.67 -17.09 -3.09
N GLN A 297 -14.73 -16.96 -4.42
CA GLN A 297 -15.62 -17.74 -5.27
C GLN A 297 -15.28 -19.24 -5.24
N ALA A 298 -14.00 -19.59 -5.31
CA ALA A 298 -13.54 -20.98 -5.20
C ALA A 298 -13.88 -21.58 -3.82
N GLN A 299 -13.70 -20.81 -2.74
CA GLN A 299 -14.09 -21.24 -1.38
C GLN A 299 -15.60 -21.43 -1.25
N ALA A 300 -16.40 -20.55 -1.85
CA ALA A 300 -17.86 -20.67 -1.84
C ALA A 300 -18.34 -21.91 -2.61
N ALA A 301 -17.72 -22.21 -3.77
CA ALA A 301 -18.01 -23.40 -4.56
C ALA A 301 -17.57 -24.70 -3.88
N ALA A 302 -16.54 -24.66 -3.03
CA ALA A 302 -16.05 -25.81 -2.27
C ALA A 302 -16.87 -26.11 -0.99
N ARG A 303 -17.80 -25.24 -0.59
CA ARG A 303 -18.70 -25.52 0.55
C ARG A 303 -19.71 -26.60 0.14
N PRO A 304 -19.80 -27.74 0.85
CA PRO A 304 -20.84 -28.72 0.57
C PRO A 304 -22.21 -28.05 0.74
N SER A 305 -23.09 -28.27 -0.25
CA SER A 305 -24.49 -27.84 -0.13
C SER A 305 -25.06 -28.38 1.19
N PRO A 306 -25.80 -27.58 1.97
CA PRO A 306 -26.48 -28.10 3.14
C PRO A 306 -27.36 -29.26 2.66
N VAL A 307 -27.08 -30.46 3.19
CA VAL A 307 -27.89 -31.65 2.93
C VAL A 307 -29.32 -31.24 3.19
N ALA A 308 -30.14 -31.26 2.14
CA ALA A 308 -31.57 -31.06 2.27
C ALA A 308 -32.05 -32.08 3.29
N VAL A 309 -32.40 -31.60 4.49
CA VAL A 309 -33.08 -32.41 5.49
C VAL A 309 -34.42 -32.74 4.85
N SER A 310 -34.52 -33.95 4.31
CA SER A 310 -35.76 -34.51 3.80
C SER A 310 -36.74 -34.52 4.95
N THR A 311 -37.73 -33.64 4.87
CA THR A 311 -38.91 -33.70 5.73
C THR A 311 -39.61 -35.02 5.42
N PRO A 312 -39.93 -35.88 6.42
CA PRO A 312 -40.67 -37.10 6.15
C PRO A 312 -42.05 -36.71 5.63
N SER A 313 -42.36 -37.18 4.42
CA SER A 313 -43.68 -37.12 3.82
C SER A 313 -44.67 -37.85 4.73
N ALA A 314 -45.61 -37.12 5.32
CA ALA A 314 -46.75 -37.71 6.02
C ALA A 314 -47.72 -38.27 4.97
N ALA A 315 -47.84 -39.59 4.93
CA ALA A 315 -48.87 -40.30 4.17
C ALA A 315 -50.27 -39.97 4.72
N PRO A 316 -51.32 -39.95 3.86
CA PRO A 316 -52.65 -39.49 4.23
C PRO A 316 -53.44 -40.60 4.93
N ALA A 317 -54.04 -40.27 6.08
CA ALA A 317 -55.08 -41.08 6.69
C ALA A 317 -56.41 -40.84 5.97
N GLN A 318 -56.94 -41.90 5.37
CA GLN A 318 -58.30 -41.95 4.85
C GLN A 318 -59.30 -42.02 6.00
N ALA A 319 -60.36 -41.20 5.96
CA ALA A 319 -61.62 -41.48 6.65
C ALA A 319 -62.80 -40.92 5.85
N ALA A 320 -63.60 -41.88 5.38
CA ALA A 320 -64.97 -41.91 4.86
C ALA A 320 -65.84 -40.63 4.82
N ALA A 321 -66.36 -40.41 3.60
CA ALA A 321 -67.70 -40.04 3.15
C ALA A 321 -68.82 -39.72 4.18
N GLN A 322 -69.51 -38.60 3.93
CA GLN A 322 -70.98 -38.59 3.83
C GLN A 322 -71.47 -37.46 2.90
N GLU A 323 -72.46 -37.81 2.08
CA GLU A 323 -73.13 -37.02 1.04
C GLU A 323 -73.96 -35.85 1.59
N ASP A 324 -74.07 -34.78 0.79
CA ASP A 324 -75.31 -34.24 0.20
C ASP A 324 -75.31 -32.71 0.10
N GLY A 325 -75.79 -32.20 -1.04
CA GLY A 325 -76.47 -30.90 -1.10
C GLY A 325 -75.86 -29.81 -1.98
N ASP A 326 -76.23 -29.85 -3.27
CA ASP A 326 -76.80 -28.74 -4.03
C ASP A 326 -76.09 -27.37 -4.24
N THR A 327 -75.80 -27.16 -5.53
CA THR A 327 -76.17 -25.98 -6.38
C THR A 327 -75.37 -24.67 -6.37
N ASN A 328 -75.14 -24.24 -7.63
CA ASN A 328 -75.01 -22.87 -8.15
C ASN A 328 -73.76 -22.07 -7.74
N ALA A 329 -73.21 -21.16 -8.55
CA ALA A 329 -73.28 -20.78 -9.96
C ALA A 329 -72.37 -19.53 -10.08
N SER A 330 -71.98 -19.17 -11.30
CA SER A 330 -71.54 -17.81 -11.73
C SER A 330 -70.13 -17.38 -11.28
N SER A 331 -69.19 -17.16 -12.21
CA SER A 331 -68.95 -15.91 -12.97
C SER A 331 -68.34 -14.82 -12.06
N GLU A 332 -67.34 -14.01 -12.43
CA GLU A 332 -66.91 -13.49 -13.71
C GLU A 332 -65.57 -12.73 -13.54
N LYS A 333 -64.86 -12.58 -14.67
CA LYS A 333 -63.98 -11.49 -15.15
C LYS A 333 -63.56 -10.36 -14.16
N ALA A 334 -62.26 -10.09 -14.00
CA ALA A 334 -61.38 -9.31 -14.89
C ALA A 334 -61.69 -7.80 -14.93
N THR A 335 -60.70 -6.97 -14.56
CA THR A 335 -60.21 -5.84 -15.38
C THR A 335 -58.93 -5.23 -14.80
N ALA A 336 -58.03 -4.89 -15.72
CA ALA A 336 -56.86 -4.05 -15.55
C ALA A 336 -57.20 -2.57 -15.81
N SER A 337 -56.46 -1.65 -15.20
CA SER A 337 -55.89 -0.43 -15.81
C SER A 337 -54.85 0.10 -14.80
N GLU A 338 -53.57 0.29 -15.10
CA GLU A 338 -52.97 1.25 -16.03
C GLU A 338 -53.29 2.70 -15.66
N GLN A 339 -52.30 3.40 -15.08
CA GLN A 339 -51.91 4.78 -15.43
C GLN A 339 -50.72 5.27 -14.59
N GLU A 340 -49.55 5.33 -15.24
CA GLU A 340 -48.60 6.44 -15.10
C GLU A 340 -49.24 7.70 -15.76
N PRO A 341 -48.80 8.95 -15.47
CA PRO A 341 -47.50 9.39 -15.98
C PRO A 341 -46.76 10.50 -15.21
N ALA A 342 -45.51 10.69 -15.65
CA ALA A 342 -44.80 11.95 -15.88
C ALA A 342 -44.20 12.72 -14.69
N ALA A 343 -42.88 12.56 -14.60
CA ALA A 343 -41.88 13.59 -14.91
C ALA A 343 -42.10 15.03 -14.40
N ASN A 344 -41.17 15.46 -13.55
CA ASN A 344 -40.34 16.64 -13.78
C ASN A 344 -38.95 16.43 -13.18
#